data_AF-A0A3D4S5L7-F1
#
_entry.id   AF-A0A3D4S5L7-F1
#
_cell.length_a   1.000
_cell.length_b   1.000
_cell.length_c   1.000
_cell.angle_alpha   90.00
_cell.angle_beta   90.00
_cell.angle_gamma   90.00
#
_symmetry.space_group_name_H-M   'P 1'
#
loop_
_entity.id
_entity.type
_entity.pdbx_description
1 polymer ?
#
loop_
_entity_poly.entity_id
_entity_poly.type
_entity_poly.pdbx_seq_one_letter_code
_entity_poly.pdbx_strand_id
1 'polypeptide(L)'
;MCKERRCITVAVIKQVYNFAVKWCDKFRDQNINYIELVDHYMADDCDALGFKMDCGNAFTEKFGSAFNDYEELDKIIDDVNDIDLLGSAIYSQWRYFNHWAYSGEEILEFRNRSWFILALSRLAMLAGENPFIFEGIPSKIRIVSNNICYGPCPEPTDELEQHITINAEGRVWFSAFIFGEEAGKHEKARKKNFNIGKSKAGKILSTVATFFSQGYDEIFATDIGDWHMELTNTGGKTYKFRGSLCADFEVDGIDLSDLIRDAIEMDDLYVFDGNCKPDKINKIVVDYNRVTKIKPGKKPDDAEWDYVTWEYTEQLIVDRESESIEHIQNIGTGCTISRKYQVEEGVSSLLDDLDVDSLFENIEGTPPDVLDNPNETKDYTITVNFKKKPQLVIKGSFDKNGLPNDWPEFAGDIFNFMRFYGLGEILDPSVYSKAKRRAGEFMFCSVEFTEGSKSYYYISDDDTIEVGDLVIVPAGKDEHTATVEVVNIEYFSEENAPFPIEKAKHIIGRG
;
A
#
# COMPACT_ATOMS: atom_id res chain seq x y z
N MET A 1 -23.34 -52.70 12.78
CA MET A 1 -23.35 -52.42 14.23
C MET A 1 -23.38 -50.90 14.37
N CYS A 2 -24.57 -50.32 14.58
CA CYS A 2 -24.76 -48.87 14.69
C CYS A 2 -23.98 -48.36 15.91
N LYS A 3 -22.98 -47.51 15.69
CA LYS A 3 -22.42 -46.67 16.75
C LYS A 3 -23.50 -45.65 17.12
N GLU A 4 -23.94 -45.68 18.38
CA GLU A 4 -24.76 -44.63 18.98
C GLU A 4 -24.04 -43.28 18.79
N ARG A 5 -24.63 -42.38 18.00
CA ARG A 5 -24.20 -40.98 17.97
C ARG A 5 -24.53 -40.39 19.35
N ARG A 6 -23.50 -40.00 20.09
CA ARG A 6 -23.62 -39.33 21.38
C ARG A 6 -24.32 -37.99 21.13
N CYS A 7 -25.55 -37.82 21.63
CA CYS A 7 -26.18 -36.50 21.68
C CYS A 7 -25.43 -35.66 22.70
N ILE A 8 -24.57 -34.74 22.23
CA ILE A 8 -23.83 -33.80 23.08
C ILE A 8 -24.84 -32.85 23.73
N THR A 9 -24.80 -32.73 25.06
CA THR A 9 -25.69 -31.81 25.78
C THR A 9 -25.15 -30.38 25.69
N VAL A 10 -26.03 -29.37 25.80
CA VAL A 10 -25.65 -27.94 25.82
C VAL A 10 -24.58 -27.64 26.87
N ALA A 11 -24.60 -28.33 28.00
CA ALA A 11 -23.60 -28.19 29.06
C ALA A 11 -22.20 -28.68 28.62
N VAL A 12 -22.13 -29.80 27.89
CA VAL A 12 -20.86 -30.34 27.36
C VAL A 12 -20.32 -29.45 26.25
N ILE A 13 -21.18 -28.94 25.37
CA ILE A 13 -20.78 -27.99 24.31
C ILE A 13 -20.10 -26.75 24.91
N LYS A 14 -20.67 -26.18 25.99
CA LYS A 14 -20.05 -25.04 26.69
C LYS A 14 -18.70 -25.37 27.32
N GLN A 15 -18.50 -26.60 27.80
CA GLN A 15 -17.20 -27.04 28.34
C GLN A 15 -16.15 -27.18 27.24
N VAL A 16 -16.53 -27.74 26.09
CA VAL A 16 -15.65 -27.81 24.90
C VAL A 16 -15.26 -26.41 24.44
N TYR A 17 -16.21 -25.48 24.37
CA TYR A 17 -15.94 -24.09 24.04
C TYR A 17 -14.92 -23.46 25.00
N ASN A 18 -15.15 -23.56 26.31
CA ASN A 18 -14.23 -23.01 27.32
C ASN A 18 -12.83 -23.63 27.24
N PHE A 19 -12.73 -24.93 26.97
CA PHE A 19 -11.47 -25.62 26.73
C PHE A 19 -10.74 -25.05 25.52
N ALA A 20 -11.45 -24.95 24.38
CA ALA A 20 -10.89 -24.47 23.13
C ALA A 20 -10.34 -23.04 23.29
N VAL A 21 -11.12 -22.13 23.90
CA VAL A 21 -10.69 -20.75 24.16
C VAL A 21 -9.49 -20.69 25.10
N LYS A 22 -9.53 -21.41 26.24
CA LYS A 22 -8.45 -21.43 27.23
C LYS A 22 -7.11 -21.84 26.60
N TRP A 23 -7.11 -22.94 25.84
CA TRP A 23 -5.87 -23.46 25.26
C TRP A 23 -5.44 -22.63 24.06
N CYS A 24 -6.37 -22.15 23.23
CA CYS A 24 -6.02 -21.26 22.13
C CYS A 24 -5.35 -19.97 22.66
N ASP A 25 -5.87 -19.39 23.75
CA ASP A 25 -5.28 -18.19 24.36
C ASP A 25 -3.84 -18.41 24.84
N LYS A 26 -3.56 -19.60 25.41
CA LYS A 26 -2.20 -20.02 25.79
C LYS A 26 -1.30 -20.19 24.57
N PHE A 27 -1.77 -20.90 23.53
CA PHE A 27 -1.00 -21.10 22.31
C PHE A 27 -0.75 -19.79 21.55
N ARG A 28 -1.56 -18.76 21.74
CA ARG A 28 -1.32 -17.43 21.15
C ARG A 28 -0.43 -16.53 22.02
N ASP A 29 -0.10 -16.89 23.26
CA ASP A 29 0.75 -16.07 24.13
C ASP A 29 2.24 -16.23 23.76
N GLN A 30 2.80 -15.25 23.05
CA GLN A 30 4.17 -15.32 22.53
C GLN A 30 5.22 -15.52 23.63
N ASN A 31 4.95 -15.06 24.85
CA ASN A 31 5.87 -15.15 25.99
C ASN A 31 5.69 -16.43 26.83
N ILE A 32 4.79 -17.32 26.43
CA ILE A 32 4.50 -18.54 27.18
C ILE A 32 5.73 -19.45 27.21
N ASN A 33 6.05 -19.95 28.40
CA ASN A 33 7.03 -21.02 28.52
C ASN A 33 6.42 -22.33 28.01
N TYR A 34 7.12 -23.06 27.14
CA TYR A 34 6.61 -24.32 26.56
C TYR A 34 6.15 -25.33 27.63
N ILE A 35 6.74 -25.29 28.82
CA ILE A 35 6.35 -26.15 29.95
C ILE A 35 4.86 -25.99 30.26
N GLU A 36 4.32 -24.77 30.20
CA GLU A 36 2.89 -24.51 30.45
C GLU A 36 1.95 -25.06 29.37
N LEU A 37 2.49 -25.40 28.21
CA LEU A 37 1.78 -26.03 27.10
C LEU A 37 1.90 -27.55 27.15
N VAL A 38 3.06 -28.10 27.52
CA VAL A 38 3.29 -29.55 27.55
C VAL A 38 2.95 -30.20 28.89
N ASP A 39 2.52 -29.46 29.92
CA ASP A 39 2.15 -30.04 31.22
C ASP A 39 0.82 -30.84 31.16
N HIS A 40 0.60 -31.74 32.13
CA HIS A 40 -0.52 -32.69 32.20
C HIS A 40 -1.93 -32.07 32.12
N TYR A 41 -2.09 -30.78 32.44
CA TYR A 41 -3.38 -30.12 32.47
C TYR A 41 -4.18 -30.21 31.15
N MET A 42 -3.52 -30.28 29.99
CA MET A 42 -4.24 -30.44 28.71
C MET A 42 -4.83 -31.84 28.58
N ALA A 43 -4.11 -32.86 29.04
CA ALA A 43 -4.61 -34.23 29.08
C ALA A 43 -5.82 -34.35 30.01
N ASP A 44 -5.73 -33.77 31.21
CA ASP A 44 -6.81 -33.79 32.19
C ASP A 44 -8.09 -33.13 31.64
N ASP A 45 -7.94 -31.98 30.98
CA ASP A 45 -9.05 -31.28 30.35
C ASP A 45 -9.65 -32.11 29.19
N CYS A 46 -8.82 -32.71 28.33
CA CYS A 46 -9.26 -33.57 27.23
C CYS A 46 -9.99 -34.82 27.73
N ASP A 47 -9.46 -35.48 28.76
CA ASP A 47 -10.06 -36.67 29.39
C ASP A 47 -11.43 -36.34 30.01
N ALA A 48 -11.55 -35.18 30.67
CA ALA A 48 -12.80 -34.70 31.25
C ALA A 48 -13.89 -34.45 30.18
N LEU A 49 -13.49 -34.00 28.98
CA LEU A 49 -14.38 -33.84 27.82
C LEU A 49 -14.67 -35.16 27.10
N GLY A 50 -13.87 -36.20 27.38
CA GLY A 50 -14.01 -37.53 26.80
C GLY A 50 -13.38 -37.69 25.42
N PHE A 51 -12.54 -36.74 25.00
CA PHE A 51 -11.72 -36.86 23.79
C PHE A 51 -10.79 -38.07 23.89
N LYS A 52 -10.42 -38.64 22.75
CA LYS A 52 -9.62 -39.87 22.70
C LYS A 52 -8.22 -39.56 22.21
N MET A 53 -7.24 -39.92 23.02
CA MET A 53 -5.87 -40.05 22.56
C MET A 53 -5.79 -41.35 21.76
N ASP A 54 -6.02 -41.24 20.45
CA ASP A 54 -6.02 -42.35 19.49
C ASP A 54 -4.79 -42.31 18.58
N CYS A 55 -3.76 -41.57 18.99
CA CYS A 55 -2.55 -41.27 18.21
C CYS A 55 -2.83 -40.64 16.84
N GLY A 56 -3.97 -39.94 16.69
CA GLY A 56 -4.34 -39.27 15.44
C GLY A 56 -4.91 -40.20 14.37
N ASN A 57 -5.14 -41.48 14.67
CA ASN A 57 -5.56 -42.48 13.69
C ASN A 57 -6.88 -42.10 12.99
N ALA A 58 -7.91 -41.73 13.75
CA ALA A 58 -9.22 -41.40 13.18
C ALA A 58 -9.17 -40.12 12.33
N PHE A 59 -8.39 -39.12 12.73
CA PHE A 59 -8.24 -37.88 11.97
C PHE A 59 -7.45 -38.12 10.68
N THR A 60 -6.34 -38.85 10.77
CA THR A 60 -5.48 -39.21 9.62
C THR A 60 -6.23 -40.06 8.60
N GLU A 61 -7.08 -41.00 9.03
CA GLU A 61 -7.90 -41.81 8.12
C GLU A 61 -8.83 -40.94 7.24
N LYS A 62 -9.28 -39.80 7.77
CA LYS A 62 -10.23 -38.92 7.08
C LYS A 62 -9.57 -37.77 6.32
N PHE A 63 -8.52 -37.18 6.87
CA PHE A 63 -7.90 -35.94 6.37
C PHE A 63 -6.39 -36.08 6.08
N GLY A 64 -5.82 -37.28 6.19
CA GLY A 64 -4.43 -37.56 5.81
C GLY A 64 -3.42 -36.76 6.63
N SER A 65 -2.47 -36.12 5.93
CA SER A 65 -1.37 -35.35 6.52
C SER A 65 -1.81 -34.11 7.30
N ALA A 66 -3.06 -33.66 7.15
CA ALA A 66 -3.60 -32.54 7.94
C ALA A 66 -3.55 -32.78 9.47
N PHE A 67 -3.36 -34.03 9.91
CA PHE A 67 -3.17 -34.33 11.34
C PHE A 67 -1.94 -33.64 11.93
N ASN A 68 -0.84 -33.52 11.19
CA ASN A 68 0.42 -32.97 11.71
C ASN A 68 1.09 -31.94 10.79
N ASP A 69 0.46 -31.59 9.67
CA ASP A 69 0.90 -30.53 8.79
C ASP A 69 -0.07 -29.35 8.85
N TYR A 70 0.43 -28.19 9.26
CA TYR A 70 -0.32 -26.94 9.33
C TYR A 70 -0.88 -26.51 7.97
N GLU A 71 -0.09 -26.60 6.89
CA GLU A 71 -0.53 -26.12 5.57
C GLU A 71 -1.65 -27.01 5.01
N GLU A 72 -1.60 -28.31 5.29
CA GLU A 72 -2.66 -29.24 4.89
C GLU A 72 -3.90 -29.08 5.76
N LEU A 73 -3.74 -28.79 7.06
CA LEU A 73 -4.88 -28.49 7.94
C LEU A 73 -5.60 -27.22 7.49
N ASP A 74 -4.86 -26.14 7.20
CA ASP A 74 -5.40 -24.85 6.78
C ASP A 74 -6.32 -24.97 5.56
N LYS A 75 -5.92 -25.78 4.57
CA LYS A 75 -6.73 -26.05 3.36
C LYS A 75 -8.07 -26.72 3.64
N ILE A 76 -8.19 -27.48 4.73
CA ILE A 76 -9.35 -28.34 5.00
C ILE A 76 -10.10 -27.99 6.29
N ILE A 77 -9.64 -27.01 7.06
CA ILE A 77 -10.13 -26.73 8.41
C ILE A 77 -11.64 -26.45 8.43
N ASP A 78 -12.15 -25.78 7.38
CA ASP A 78 -13.57 -25.46 7.23
C ASP A 78 -14.45 -26.68 6.94
N ASP A 79 -13.87 -27.77 6.44
CA ASP A 79 -14.54 -29.06 6.24
C ASP A 79 -14.54 -29.92 7.51
N VAL A 80 -13.72 -29.57 8.51
CA VAL A 80 -13.70 -30.25 9.81
C VAL A 80 -14.88 -29.79 10.65
N ASN A 81 -15.92 -30.62 10.70
CA ASN A 81 -17.19 -30.32 11.35
C ASN A 81 -17.51 -31.22 12.56
N ASP A 82 -16.62 -32.15 12.88
CA ASP A 82 -16.82 -33.14 13.95
C ASP A 82 -16.01 -32.76 15.20
N ILE A 83 -16.71 -32.32 16.25
CA ILE A 83 -16.15 -31.87 17.52
C ILE A 83 -15.32 -32.98 18.19
N ASP A 84 -15.84 -34.20 18.24
CA ASP A 84 -15.18 -35.31 18.92
C ASP A 84 -13.91 -35.72 18.16
N LEU A 85 -13.97 -35.71 16.83
CA LEU A 85 -12.83 -36.01 15.97
C LEU A 85 -11.72 -34.95 16.11
N LEU A 86 -12.06 -33.67 16.02
CA LEU A 86 -11.09 -32.58 16.12
C LEU A 86 -10.50 -32.48 17.53
N GLY A 87 -11.32 -32.59 18.58
CA GLY A 87 -10.83 -32.62 19.96
C GLY A 87 -9.89 -33.80 20.24
N SER A 88 -10.18 -34.97 19.67
CA SER A 88 -9.30 -36.15 19.76
C SER A 88 -8.00 -35.98 18.98
N ALA A 89 -8.04 -35.29 17.83
CA ALA A 89 -6.85 -34.93 17.08
C ALA A 89 -5.95 -33.97 17.85
N ILE A 90 -6.53 -32.91 18.44
CA ILE A 90 -5.82 -31.95 19.30
C ILE A 90 -5.15 -32.67 20.47
N TYR A 91 -5.88 -33.58 21.14
CA TYR A 91 -5.31 -34.35 22.25
C TYR A 91 -4.14 -35.24 21.78
N SER A 92 -4.31 -35.93 20.67
CA SER A 92 -3.28 -36.82 20.13
C SER A 92 -2.03 -36.07 19.65
N GLN A 93 -2.21 -34.94 18.98
CA GLN A 93 -1.12 -34.07 18.52
C GLN A 93 -0.38 -33.46 19.72
N TRP A 94 -1.10 -32.99 20.75
CA TRP A 94 -0.48 -32.51 21.98
C TRP A 94 0.34 -33.62 22.67
N ARG A 95 -0.20 -34.84 22.72
CA ARG A 95 0.46 -35.98 23.35
C ARG A 95 1.80 -36.30 22.69
N TYR A 96 1.93 -36.08 21.38
CA TYR A 96 3.19 -36.20 20.67
C TYR A 96 4.28 -35.29 21.26
N PHE A 97 4.01 -34.00 21.44
CA PHE A 97 5.00 -33.07 22.01
C PHE A 97 5.28 -33.31 23.48
N ASN A 98 4.31 -33.84 24.21
CA ASN A 98 4.48 -34.19 25.62
C ASN A 98 5.27 -35.51 25.85
N HIS A 99 5.30 -36.46 24.91
CA HIS A 99 5.90 -37.80 25.13
C HIS A 99 6.89 -38.31 24.07
N TRP A 100 6.80 -37.84 22.82
CA TRP A 100 7.52 -38.43 21.68
C TRP A 100 8.41 -37.46 20.92
N ALA A 101 8.14 -36.16 20.96
CA ALA A 101 9.03 -35.16 20.40
C ALA A 101 10.43 -35.23 21.05
N TYR A 102 11.45 -34.82 20.30
CA TYR A 102 12.82 -34.83 20.81
C TYR A 102 12.97 -33.76 21.91
N SER A 103 12.33 -32.60 21.71
CA SER A 103 12.12 -31.57 22.73
C SER A 103 10.67 -31.14 22.79
N GLY A 104 10.14 -30.96 24.01
CA GLY A 104 8.82 -30.35 24.20
C GLY A 104 8.75 -28.90 23.72
N GLU A 105 9.89 -28.22 23.57
CA GLU A 105 10.00 -26.87 23.01
C GLU A 105 9.55 -26.80 21.55
N GLU A 106 9.63 -27.91 20.80
CA GLU A 106 9.19 -27.99 19.40
C GLU A 106 7.71 -27.59 19.23
N ILE A 107 6.90 -27.70 20.29
CA ILE A 107 5.49 -27.26 20.26
C ILE A 107 5.33 -25.75 20.00
N LEU A 108 6.36 -24.96 20.28
CA LEU A 108 6.40 -23.51 20.04
C LEU A 108 6.87 -23.15 18.63
N GLU A 109 7.42 -24.10 17.86
CA GLU A 109 7.81 -23.85 16.48
C GLU A 109 6.60 -23.40 15.65
N PHE A 110 6.83 -22.46 14.74
CA PHE A 110 5.78 -21.79 13.97
C PHE A 110 4.72 -22.76 13.42
N ARG A 111 5.12 -23.81 12.68
CA ARG A 111 4.18 -24.76 12.08
C ARG A 111 3.35 -25.52 13.13
N ASN A 112 3.99 -25.97 14.21
CA ASN A 112 3.33 -26.74 15.25
C ASN A 112 2.35 -25.88 16.04
N ARG A 113 2.80 -24.69 16.42
CA ARG A 113 2.03 -23.69 17.14
C ARG A 113 0.81 -23.23 16.34
N SER A 114 1.00 -22.89 15.07
CA SER A 114 -0.07 -22.49 14.15
C SER A 114 -1.10 -23.59 13.95
N TRP A 115 -0.69 -24.86 13.89
CA TRP A 115 -1.61 -26.00 13.84
C TRP A 115 -2.56 -26.04 15.05
N PHE A 116 -2.03 -25.87 16.27
CA PHE A 116 -2.86 -25.86 17.49
C PHE A 116 -3.81 -24.67 17.53
N ILE A 117 -3.33 -23.48 17.19
CA ILE A 117 -4.15 -22.26 17.14
C ILE A 117 -5.32 -22.47 16.17
N LEU A 118 -5.04 -22.99 14.98
CA LEU A 118 -6.06 -23.24 13.96
C LEU A 118 -7.08 -24.28 14.41
N ALA A 119 -6.62 -25.43 14.91
CA ALA A 119 -7.47 -26.52 15.37
C ALA A 119 -8.34 -26.11 16.58
N LEU A 120 -7.77 -25.42 17.57
CA LEU A 120 -8.50 -24.92 18.74
C LEU A 120 -9.48 -23.80 18.36
N SER A 121 -9.11 -22.94 17.41
CA SER A 121 -10.01 -21.91 16.90
C SER A 121 -11.24 -22.52 16.23
N ARG A 122 -11.03 -23.52 15.37
CA ARG A 122 -12.11 -24.27 14.75
C ARG A 122 -12.98 -24.98 15.79
N LEU A 123 -12.36 -25.59 16.80
CA LEU A 123 -13.08 -26.27 17.87
C LEU A 123 -13.97 -25.29 18.67
N ALA A 124 -13.48 -24.07 18.94
CA ALA A 124 -14.27 -23.03 19.58
C ALA A 124 -15.49 -22.63 18.71
N MET A 125 -15.29 -22.45 17.40
CA MET A 125 -16.37 -22.14 16.46
C MET A 125 -17.44 -23.23 16.38
N LEU A 126 -17.04 -24.51 16.37
CA LEU A 126 -17.99 -25.62 16.36
C LEU A 126 -18.79 -25.73 17.67
N ALA A 127 -18.21 -25.29 18.79
CA ALA A 127 -18.79 -25.40 20.12
C ALA A 127 -19.51 -24.12 20.60
N GLY A 128 -19.48 -23.02 19.86
CA GLY A 128 -20.04 -21.75 20.32
C GLY A 128 -19.90 -20.61 19.33
N GLU A 129 -19.60 -19.42 19.85
CA GLU A 129 -19.32 -18.23 19.04
C GLU A 129 -17.85 -18.22 18.62
N ASN A 130 -17.48 -17.44 17.60
CA ASN A 130 -16.08 -17.22 17.30
C ASN A 130 -15.54 -16.11 18.23
N PRO A 131 -14.68 -16.40 19.23
CA PRO A 131 -14.15 -15.37 20.12
C PRO A 131 -13.06 -14.52 19.46
N PHE A 132 -12.61 -14.89 18.26
CA PHE A 132 -11.46 -14.32 17.58
C PHE A 132 -11.82 -13.35 16.46
N ILE A 133 -13.11 -13.14 16.21
CA ILE A 133 -13.62 -12.05 15.38
C ILE A 133 -14.44 -11.11 16.25
N PHE A 134 -14.45 -9.84 15.89
CA PHE A 134 -15.26 -8.86 16.58
C PHE A 134 -16.73 -8.96 16.14
N GLU A 135 -17.65 -8.95 17.10
CA GLU A 135 -19.09 -8.88 16.83
C GLU A 135 -19.79 -7.78 17.63
N GLY A 136 -20.71 -7.09 16.95
CA GLY A 136 -21.56 -6.04 17.51
C GLY A 136 -21.11 -4.63 17.14
N ILE A 137 -21.54 -3.65 17.92
CA ILE A 137 -21.17 -2.24 17.72
C ILE A 137 -20.04 -1.90 18.68
N PRO A 138 -18.89 -1.38 18.22
CA PRO A 138 -17.75 -1.07 19.10
C PRO A 138 -18.06 0.13 20.00
N SER A 139 -17.72 0.02 21.28
CA SER A 139 -17.94 1.05 22.30
C SER A 139 -16.63 1.58 22.89
N LYS A 140 -15.56 0.77 22.87
CA LYS A 140 -14.25 1.09 23.43
C LYS A 140 -13.17 0.22 22.82
N ILE A 141 -12.01 0.80 22.56
CA ILE A 141 -10.78 0.11 22.17
C ILE A 141 -9.68 0.43 23.17
N ARG A 142 -8.86 -0.55 23.53
CA ARG A 142 -7.61 -0.37 24.26
C ARG A 142 -6.50 -1.08 23.49
N ILE A 143 -5.41 -0.39 23.20
CA ILE A 143 -4.22 -0.97 22.57
C ILE A 143 -3.05 -0.78 23.53
N VAL A 144 -2.27 -1.83 23.70
CA VAL A 144 -0.98 -1.84 24.39
C VAL A 144 0.04 -2.25 23.36
N SER A 145 1.02 -1.40 23.08
CA SER A 145 2.09 -1.66 22.12
C SER A 145 3.41 -1.67 22.89
N ASN A 146 4.21 -2.72 22.73
CA ASN A 146 5.49 -2.90 23.38
C ASN A 146 6.59 -3.08 22.32
N ASN A 147 7.53 -2.14 22.27
CA ASN A 147 8.59 -2.05 21.27
C ASN A 147 9.90 -2.72 21.74
N ILE A 148 9.85 -3.59 22.75
CA ILE A 148 10.99 -4.44 23.09
C ILE A 148 11.21 -5.42 21.94
N CYS A 149 12.40 -5.40 21.35
CA CYS A 149 12.76 -6.21 20.21
C CYS A 149 14.09 -6.95 20.44
N TYR A 150 14.46 -7.84 19.52
CA TYR A 150 15.77 -8.47 19.55
C TYR A 150 16.82 -7.46 19.07
N GLY A 151 17.75 -7.09 19.96
CA GLY A 151 18.75 -6.08 19.63
C GLY A 151 19.60 -5.67 20.83
N PRO A 152 20.34 -4.55 20.70
CA PRO A 152 21.01 -3.92 21.83
C PRO A 152 20.02 -3.64 22.97
N CYS A 153 20.49 -3.74 24.20
CA CYS A 153 19.69 -3.34 25.36
C CYS A 153 19.24 -1.88 25.18
N PRO A 154 17.93 -1.57 25.30
CA PRO A 154 17.45 -0.19 25.27
C PRO A 154 18.12 0.67 26.34
N GLU A 155 18.28 1.96 26.04
CA GLU A 155 18.74 2.93 27.03
C GLU A 155 17.64 3.19 28.07
N PRO A 156 17.98 3.57 29.31
CA PRO A 156 16.98 3.79 30.37
C PRO A 156 15.87 4.79 30.00
N THR A 157 16.16 5.74 29.10
CA THR A 157 15.24 6.77 28.62
C THR A 157 14.40 6.37 27.41
N ASP A 158 14.68 5.20 26.80
CA ASP A 158 13.98 4.76 25.61
C ASP A 158 12.55 4.36 25.95
N GLU A 159 11.59 4.86 25.17
CA GLU A 159 10.18 4.54 25.31
C GLU A 159 9.90 3.15 24.75
N LEU A 160 9.41 2.25 25.59
CA LEU A 160 9.17 0.86 25.22
C LEU A 160 7.70 0.53 25.07
N GLU A 161 6.85 1.02 25.98
CA GLU A 161 5.46 0.57 26.01
C GLU A 161 4.50 1.76 25.97
N GLN A 162 3.47 1.66 25.15
CA GLN A 162 2.42 2.65 25.02
C GLN A 162 1.06 2.03 25.25
N HIS A 163 0.23 2.67 26.07
CA HIS A 163 -1.14 2.29 26.34
C HIS A 163 -2.05 3.39 25.81
N ILE A 164 -2.94 3.04 24.89
CA ILE A 164 -3.98 3.95 24.41
C ILE A 164 -5.35 3.33 24.62
N THR A 165 -6.31 4.13 25.08
CA THR A 165 -7.71 3.73 25.21
C THR A 165 -8.59 4.83 24.66
N ILE A 166 -9.52 4.45 23.78
CA ILE A 166 -10.47 5.36 23.13
C ILE A 166 -11.87 4.81 23.36
N ASN A 167 -12.81 5.66 23.77
CA ASN A 167 -14.23 5.27 23.88
C ASN A 167 -15.12 5.98 22.86
N ALA A 168 -16.34 5.47 22.68
CA ALA A 168 -17.32 6.02 21.74
C ALA A 168 -17.72 7.49 22.02
N GLU A 169 -17.43 8.00 23.22
CA GLU A 169 -17.66 9.41 23.59
C GLU A 169 -16.50 10.34 23.17
N GLY A 170 -15.46 9.79 22.55
CA GLY A 170 -14.28 10.53 22.10
C GLY A 170 -13.19 10.69 23.16
N ARG A 171 -13.36 10.15 24.37
CA ARG A 171 -12.32 10.26 25.42
C ARG A 171 -11.15 9.34 25.11
N VAL A 172 -9.96 9.92 25.18
CA VAL A 172 -8.67 9.25 24.98
C VAL A 172 -7.90 9.26 26.30
N TRP A 173 -7.39 8.10 26.69
CA TRP A 173 -6.41 7.93 27.77
C TRP A 173 -5.13 7.36 27.18
N PHE A 174 -4.04 8.10 27.33
CA PHE A 174 -2.74 7.72 26.83
C PHE A 174 -1.72 7.67 27.98
N SER A 175 -0.86 6.67 27.99
CA SER A 175 0.32 6.59 28.85
C SER A 175 1.44 5.89 28.09
N ALA A 176 2.68 6.37 28.26
CA ALA A 176 3.84 5.65 27.78
C ALA A 176 4.87 5.43 28.89
N PHE A 177 5.67 4.39 28.71
CA PHE A 177 6.59 3.87 29.69
C PHE A 177 7.97 3.66 29.06
N ILE A 178 9.00 4.03 29.80
CA ILE A 178 10.41 3.88 29.42
C ILE A 178 11.01 2.60 30.01
N PHE A 179 12.18 2.19 29.51
CA PHE A 179 12.90 1.03 30.03
C PHE A 179 13.22 1.13 31.53
N GLY A 180 13.71 2.31 31.97
CA GLY A 180 14.11 2.56 33.35
C GLY A 180 15.51 2.04 33.70
N GLU A 181 15.99 2.35 34.90
CA GLU A 181 17.33 1.94 35.38
C GLU A 181 17.40 0.49 35.88
N GLU A 182 16.25 -0.11 36.23
CA GLU A 182 16.16 -1.50 36.68
C GLU A 182 15.34 -2.33 35.70
N ALA A 183 15.94 -3.43 35.20
CA ALA A 183 15.28 -4.37 34.30
C ALA A 183 13.93 -4.85 34.88
N GLY A 184 12.85 -4.62 34.13
CA GLY A 184 11.49 -5.03 34.49
C GLY A 184 10.69 -4.02 35.33
N LYS A 185 11.24 -2.84 35.62
CA LYS A 185 10.50 -1.73 36.26
C LYS A 185 10.30 -0.58 35.29
N HIS A 186 9.35 -0.76 34.37
CA HIS A 186 8.96 0.30 33.44
C HIS A 186 8.42 1.52 34.20
N GLU A 187 9.02 2.68 33.96
CA GLU A 187 8.59 3.94 34.57
C GLU A 187 7.68 4.70 33.62
N LYS A 188 6.61 5.31 34.14
CA LYS A 188 5.68 6.08 33.31
C LYS A 188 6.30 7.44 32.96
N ALA A 189 6.69 7.61 31.70
CA ALA A 189 7.34 8.83 31.21
C ALA A 189 6.34 9.92 30.80
N ARG A 190 5.28 9.56 30.05
CA ARG A 190 4.28 10.51 29.56
C ARG A 190 2.85 10.02 29.78
N LYS A 191 1.94 10.96 30.00
CA LYS A 191 0.50 10.71 30.17
C LYS A 191 -0.30 11.86 29.60
N LYS A 192 -1.33 11.56 28.80
CA LYS A 192 -2.23 12.55 28.23
C LYS A 192 -3.66 12.02 28.26
N ASN A 193 -4.59 12.84 28.71
CA ASN A 193 -6.03 12.52 28.69
C ASN A 193 -6.75 13.69 28.02
N PHE A 194 -7.55 13.40 27.00
CA PHE A 194 -8.20 14.43 26.19
C PHE A 194 -9.41 13.86 25.46
N ASN A 195 -10.05 14.66 24.60
CA ASN A 195 -11.21 14.25 23.84
C ASN A 195 -11.05 14.65 22.36
N ILE A 196 -11.23 13.67 21.46
CA ILE A 196 -11.13 13.84 20.00
C ILE A 196 -12.49 14.04 19.31
N GLY A 197 -13.58 14.02 20.09
CA GLY A 197 -14.96 14.11 19.61
C GLY A 197 -15.53 12.76 19.15
N LYS A 198 -16.86 12.65 19.20
CA LYS A 198 -17.58 11.41 18.85
C LYS A 198 -17.37 10.99 17.39
N SER A 199 -17.24 11.95 16.47
CA SER A 199 -17.08 11.66 15.05
C SER A 199 -15.75 10.95 14.75
N LYS A 200 -14.63 11.51 15.24
CA LYS A 200 -13.30 10.89 15.07
C LYS A 200 -13.23 9.52 15.75
N ALA A 201 -13.69 9.42 17.00
CA ALA A 201 -13.71 8.15 17.72
C ALA A 201 -14.64 7.10 17.08
N GLY A 202 -15.81 7.53 16.58
CA GLY A 202 -16.73 6.67 15.84
C GLY A 202 -16.07 6.08 14.61
N LYS A 203 -15.36 6.91 13.82
CA LYS A 203 -14.59 6.46 12.64
C LYS A 203 -13.57 5.39 13.05
N ILE A 204 -12.66 5.69 13.99
CA ILE A 204 -11.65 4.74 14.49
C ILE A 204 -12.29 3.42 14.90
N LEU A 205 -13.26 3.48 15.82
CA LEU A 205 -13.89 2.28 16.38
C LEU A 205 -14.56 1.45 15.29
N SER A 206 -15.28 2.09 14.36
CA SER A 206 -15.95 1.40 13.26
C SER A 206 -14.97 0.76 12.28
N THR A 207 -13.92 1.46 11.85
CA THR A 207 -12.95 0.94 10.88
C THR A 207 -12.15 -0.22 11.46
N VAL A 208 -11.68 -0.10 12.71
CA VAL A 208 -11.01 -1.19 13.41
C VAL A 208 -11.95 -2.39 13.60
N ALA A 209 -13.19 -2.15 14.04
CA ALA A 209 -14.18 -3.23 14.18
C ALA A 209 -14.48 -3.94 12.86
N THR A 210 -14.57 -3.21 11.74
CA THR A 210 -14.76 -3.77 10.40
C THR A 210 -13.62 -4.72 10.05
N PHE A 211 -12.37 -4.29 10.21
CA PHE A 211 -11.20 -5.13 9.94
C PHE A 211 -11.24 -6.42 10.77
N PHE A 212 -11.34 -6.28 12.09
CA PHE A 212 -11.30 -7.44 13.01
C PHE A 212 -12.59 -8.28 13.03
N SER A 213 -13.63 -7.90 12.29
CA SER A 213 -14.83 -8.74 12.09
C SER A 213 -14.66 -9.80 11.01
N GLN A 214 -13.65 -9.66 10.13
CA GLN A 214 -13.41 -10.57 9.00
C GLN A 214 -12.44 -11.71 9.34
N GLY A 215 -11.86 -11.69 10.54
CA GLY A 215 -10.65 -12.46 10.84
C GLY A 215 -9.40 -11.69 10.40
N TYR A 216 -8.27 -11.99 11.01
CA TYR A 216 -6.98 -11.43 10.62
C TYR A 216 -5.90 -12.48 10.86
N ASP A 217 -4.87 -12.44 10.02
CA ASP A 217 -3.71 -13.30 10.18
C ASP A 217 -2.79 -12.73 11.24
N GLU A 218 -2.52 -13.53 12.26
CA GLU A 218 -1.60 -13.16 13.33
C GLU A 218 -0.17 -13.39 12.85
N ILE A 219 0.55 -12.29 12.60
CA ILE A 219 1.98 -12.35 12.30
C ILE A 219 2.73 -12.62 13.61
N PHE A 220 3.47 -13.73 13.64
CA PHE A 220 4.35 -14.13 14.74
C PHE A 220 5.81 -13.86 14.37
N ALA A 221 6.27 -12.63 14.57
CA ALA A 221 7.67 -12.27 14.44
C ALA A 221 8.34 -12.23 15.82
N THR A 222 9.45 -12.94 15.98
CA THR A 222 10.13 -13.14 17.28
C THR A 222 11.18 -12.08 17.60
N ASP A 223 11.56 -11.28 16.61
CA ASP A 223 12.66 -10.31 16.66
C ASP A 223 12.17 -8.85 16.76
N ILE A 224 10.86 -8.63 16.73
CA ILE A 224 10.23 -7.31 16.86
C ILE A 224 9.25 -7.28 18.03
N GLY A 225 8.86 -6.08 18.44
CA GLY A 225 7.88 -5.89 19.50
C GLY A 225 6.47 -6.37 19.15
N ASP A 226 5.59 -6.33 20.13
CA ASP A 226 4.22 -6.83 20.03
C ASP A 226 3.17 -5.75 20.36
N TRP A 227 1.92 -6.03 19.99
CA TRP A 227 0.77 -5.28 20.43
C TRP A 227 -0.34 -6.21 20.89
N HIS A 228 -1.13 -5.70 21.82
CA HIS A 228 -2.32 -6.34 22.38
C HIS A 228 -3.48 -5.35 22.32
N MET A 229 -4.58 -5.77 21.73
CA MET A 229 -5.79 -4.97 21.60
C MET A 229 -6.99 -5.62 22.29
N GLU A 230 -7.73 -4.81 23.04
CA GLU A 230 -9.05 -5.15 23.56
C GLU A 230 -10.11 -4.27 22.90
N LEU A 231 -11.06 -4.89 22.20
CA LEU A 231 -12.20 -4.21 21.60
C LEU A 231 -13.49 -4.61 22.32
N THR A 232 -14.15 -3.64 22.95
CA THR A 232 -15.39 -3.85 23.69
C THR A 232 -16.58 -3.41 22.86
N ASN A 233 -17.63 -4.24 22.76
CA ASN A 233 -18.87 -3.86 22.10
C ASN A 233 -19.86 -3.13 23.04
N THR A 234 -21.00 -2.66 22.53
CA THR A 234 -22.04 -1.99 23.34
C THR A 234 -22.76 -2.94 24.31
N GLY A 235 -22.68 -4.25 24.08
CA GLY A 235 -23.14 -5.29 25.00
C GLY A 235 -22.20 -5.55 26.18
N GLY A 236 -21.03 -4.92 26.22
CA GLY A 236 -20.02 -5.10 27.27
C GLY A 236 -19.12 -6.32 27.10
N LYS A 237 -19.24 -7.06 25.98
CA LYS A 237 -18.33 -8.16 25.64
C LYS A 237 -17.02 -7.59 25.09
N THR A 238 -15.90 -8.08 25.58
CA THR A 238 -14.55 -7.69 25.15
C THR A 238 -13.93 -8.81 24.33
N TYR A 239 -13.41 -8.44 23.16
CA TYR A 239 -12.66 -9.29 22.24
C TYR A 239 -11.19 -8.92 22.34
N LYS A 240 -10.31 -9.91 22.24
CA LYS A 240 -8.86 -9.74 22.39
C LYS A 240 -8.15 -10.12 21.11
N PHE A 241 -7.28 -9.24 20.66
CA PHE A 241 -6.47 -9.38 19.47
C PHE A 241 -5.02 -9.06 19.83
N ARG A 242 -4.07 -9.55 19.05
CA ARG A 242 -2.64 -9.38 19.31
C ARG A 242 -1.84 -9.59 18.02
N GLY A 243 -0.59 -9.15 18.00
CA GLY A 243 0.30 -9.41 16.87
C GLY A 243 1.62 -8.71 17.07
N SER A 244 2.50 -8.83 16.09
CA SER A 244 3.79 -8.12 16.09
C SER A 244 3.67 -6.69 15.52
N LEU A 245 4.56 -5.78 15.94
CA LEU A 245 4.64 -4.37 15.53
C LEU A 245 5.19 -4.16 14.11
N CYS A 246 4.61 -4.88 13.16
CA CYS A 246 4.86 -4.75 11.72
C CYS A 246 3.57 -4.90 10.91
N ALA A 247 2.42 -4.77 11.57
CA ALA A 247 1.14 -5.02 10.91
C ALA A 247 0.82 -3.88 9.95
N ASP A 248 0.39 -4.27 8.74
CA ASP A 248 -0.09 -3.37 7.71
C ASP A 248 -1.60 -3.56 7.53
N PHE A 249 -2.35 -3.09 8.52
CA PHE A 249 -3.81 -3.25 8.52
C PHE A 249 -4.45 -2.11 7.76
N GLU A 250 -5.09 -2.45 6.64
CA GLU A 250 -5.76 -1.50 5.75
C GLU A 250 -7.24 -1.81 5.60
N VAL A 251 -8.07 -0.76 5.56
CA VAL A 251 -9.48 -0.83 5.18
C VAL A 251 -9.77 0.29 4.18
N ASP A 252 -10.19 -0.06 2.97
CA ASP A 252 -10.51 0.89 1.90
C ASP A 252 -9.37 1.89 1.61
N GLY A 253 -8.11 1.43 1.51
CA GLY A 253 -6.95 2.31 1.30
C GLY A 253 -6.49 3.07 2.54
N ILE A 254 -7.12 2.86 3.70
CA ILE A 254 -6.80 3.56 4.95
C ILE A 254 -6.07 2.61 5.90
N ASP A 255 -4.80 2.91 6.15
CA ASP A 255 -4.02 2.26 7.20
C ASP A 255 -4.59 2.60 8.60
N LEU A 256 -4.81 1.56 9.42
CA LEU A 256 -5.43 1.71 10.74
C LEU A 256 -4.54 2.44 11.75
N SER A 257 -3.21 2.28 11.67
CA SER A 257 -2.27 2.97 12.56
C SER A 257 -2.25 4.47 12.26
N ASP A 258 -2.16 4.85 10.99
CA ASP A 258 -2.24 6.24 10.50
C ASP A 258 -3.60 6.85 10.80
N LEU A 259 -4.71 6.12 10.62
CA LEU A 259 -6.05 6.58 11.00
C LEU A 259 -6.12 6.97 12.49
N ILE A 260 -5.51 6.16 13.35
CA ILE A 260 -5.46 6.41 14.80
C ILE A 260 -4.56 7.62 15.10
N ARG A 261 -3.37 7.70 14.51
CA ARG A 261 -2.44 8.85 14.68
C ARG A 261 -3.07 10.17 14.26
N ASP A 262 -3.67 10.20 13.06
CA ASP A 262 -4.26 11.42 12.47
C ASP A 262 -5.48 11.90 13.26
N ALA A 263 -6.30 10.96 13.72
CA ALA A 263 -7.48 11.31 14.51
C ALA A 263 -7.11 11.85 15.91
N ILE A 264 -6.00 11.37 16.47
CA ILE A 264 -5.55 11.66 17.84
C ILE A 264 -4.52 12.80 17.87
N GLU A 265 -3.95 13.15 16.72
CA GLU A 265 -2.90 14.17 16.53
C GLU A 265 -1.65 13.81 17.35
N MET A 266 -1.21 12.56 17.22
CA MET A 266 -0.02 12.00 17.88
C MET A 266 0.72 11.07 16.91
N ASP A 267 1.72 11.59 16.20
CA ASP A 267 2.47 10.86 15.17
C ASP A 267 3.46 9.83 15.73
N ASP A 268 3.75 9.89 17.04
CA ASP A 268 4.72 9.02 17.72
C ASP A 268 4.09 7.76 18.33
N LEU A 269 2.81 7.48 18.04
CA LEU A 269 2.14 6.28 18.53
C LEU A 269 2.64 5.03 17.79
N TYR A 270 2.95 3.97 18.54
CA TYR A 270 3.36 2.65 18.03
C TYR A 270 2.19 1.87 17.43
N VAL A 271 1.02 1.88 18.09
CA VAL A 271 -0.21 1.21 17.62
C VAL A 271 0.03 -0.23 17.13
N PHE A 272 -0.10 -0.53 15.83
CA PHE A 272 0.03 -1.88 15.26
C PHE A 272 1.33 -2.11 14.47
N ASP A 273 2.01 -1.04 14.04
CA ASP A 273 3.16 -1.06 13.12
C ASP A 273 4.46 -0.55 13.79
N GLY A 274 4.44 -0.21 15.08
CA GLY A 274 5.60 0.33 15.80
C GLY A 274 6.04 1.73 15.34
N ASN A 275 5.24 2.40 14.50
CA ASN A 275 5.64 3.62 13.79
C ASN A 275 6.91 3.44 12.93
N CYS A 276 7.12 2.24 12.40
CA CYS A 276 8.31 1.92 11.60
C CYS A 276 8.22 2.37 10.14
N LYS A 277 7.02 2.74 9.67
CA LYS A 277 6.81 3.20 8.29
C LYS A 277 7.55 4.53 8.02
N PRO A 278 8.16 4.71 6.83
CA PRO A 278 8.75 5.97 6.43
C PRO A 278 7.78 7.13 6.58
N ASP A 279 8.33 8.34 6.78
CA ASP A 279 7.51 9.54 6.76
C ASP A 279 6.93 9.78 5.35
N LYS A 280 5.92 10.65 5.24
CA LYS A 280 5.27 11.00 3.97
C LYS A 280 5.62 12.41 3.55
N ILE A 281 5.82 12.62 2.26
CA ILE A 281 5.95 13.96 1.69
C ILE A 281 4.55 14.50 1.40
N ASN A 282 4.22 15.65 1.98
CA ASN A 282 2.96 16.35 1.74
C ASN A 282 3.07 17.29 0.54
N LYS A 283 4.21 17.98 0.40
CA LYS A 283 4.37 19.01 -0.63
C LYS A 283 5.83 19.28 -0.97
N ILE A 284 6.14 19.35 -2.25
CA ILE A 284 7.44 19.84 -2.76
C ILE A 284 7.19 21.13 -3.55
N VAL A 285 7.96 22.17 -3.26
CA VAL A 285 7.98 23.41 -4.03
C VAL A 285 9.40 23.65 -4.52
N VAL A 286 9.56 23.83 -5.82
CA VAL A 286 10.81 24.24 -6.43
C VAL A 286 10.63 25.62 -7.03
N ASP A 287 11.38 26.59 -6.52
CA ASP A 287 11.50 27.93 -7.08
C ASP A 287 12.81 28.01 -7.86
N TYR A 288 12.75 28.37 -9.12
CA TYR A 288 13.88 28.63 -9.99
C TYR A 288 13.90 30.09 -10.41
N ASN A 289 15.08 30.72 -10.36
CA ASN A 289 15.29 32.07 -10.84
C ASN A 289 16.51 32.13 -11.76
N ARG A 290 16.31 32.67 -12.96
CA ARG A 290 17.39 33.02 -13.87
C ARG A 290 17.38 34.51 -14.16
N VAL A 291 18.53 35.13 -13.91
CA VAL A 291 18.78 36.54 -14.25
C VAL A 291 19.84 36.61 -15.34
N THR A 292 19.52 37.23 -16.47
CA THR A 292 20.46 37.41 -17.59
C THR A 292 20.66 38.89 -17.91
N LYS A 293 21.91 39.33 -18.06
CA LYS A 293 22.27 40.68 -18.54
C LYS A 293 22.49 40.64 -20.04
N ILE A 294 21.66 41.38 -20.77
CA ILE A 294 21.67 41.42 -22.24
C ILE A 294 22.16 42.80 -22.68
N LYS A 295 23.16 42.83 -23.56
CA LYS A 295 23.60 44.06 -24.22
C LYS A 295 22.74 44.27 -25.48
N PRO A 296 21.85 45.27 -25.55
CA PRO A 296 21.00 45.42 -26.72
C PRO A 296 21.78 45.95 -27.91
N GLY A 297 21.39 45.53 -29.11
CA GLY A 297 22.03 45.96 -30.37
C GLY A 297 21.81 47.43 -30.73
N LYS A 298 20.81 48.08 -30.11
CA LYS A 298 20.57 49.53 -30.21
C LYS A 298 20.22 50.07 -28.83
N LYS A 299 20.82 51.20 -28.47
CA LYS A 299 20.64 51.89 -27.19
C LYS A 299 20.10 53.29 -27.50
N PRO A 300 19.03 53.76 -26.83
CA PRO A 300 18.62 55.16 -26.91
C PRO A 300 19.78 56.09 -26.52
N ASP A 301 19.91 57.24 -27.19
CA ASP A 301 21.04 58.16 -26.98
C ASP A 301 21.12 58.70 -25.53
N ASP A 302 20.01 58.66 -24.79
CA ASP A 302 19.84 59.11 -23.41
C ASP A 302 19.92 57.98 -22.36
N ALA A 303 20.08 56.72 -22.76
CA ALA A 303 20.16 55.61 -21.82
C ALA A 303 21.53 55.59 -21.10
N GLU A 304 21.53 55.54 -19.78
CA GLU A 304 22.78 55.42 -18.98
C GLU A 304 23.22 53.97 -18.74
N TRP A 305 22.38 52.98 -19.04
CA TRP A 305 22.67 51.56 -18.80
C TRP A 305 23.36 50.90 -20.01
N ASP A 306 24.32 50.01 -19.76
CA ASP A 306 25.00 49.23 -20.82
C ASP A 306 24.37 47.86 -21.08
N TYR A 307 23.56 47.39 -20.13
CA TYR A 307 22.84 46.12 -20.17
C TYR A 307 21.40 46.30 -19.74
N VAL A 308 20.52 45.45 -20.26
CA VAL A 308 19.15 45.24 -19.78
C VAL A 308 19.14 43.93 -19.01
N THR A 309 18.51 43.93 -17.84
CA THR A 309 18.30 42.72 -17.04
C THR A 309 17.02 42.03 -17.50
N TRP A 310 17.13 40.76 -17.86
CA TRP A 310 16.02 39.87 -18.15
C TRP A 310 15.88 38.86 -17.02
N GLU A 311 14.72 38.86 -16.36
CA GLU A 311 14.41 37.94 -15.27
C GLU A 311 13.40 36.89 -15.75
N TYR A 312 13.72 35.64 -15.47
CA TYR A 312 12.87 34.48 -15.72
C TYR A 312 12.72 33.73 -14.41
N THR A 313 11.49 33.49 -13.97
CA THR A 313 11.23 32.64 -12.81
C THR A 313 10.34 31.47 -13.18
N GLU A 314 10.54 30.35 -12.52
CA GLU A 314 9.76 29.14 -12.69
C GLU A 314 9.46 28.56 -11.32
N GLN A 315 8.24 28.07 -11.13
CA GLN A 315 7.81 27.44 -9.90
C GLN A 315 7.14 26.11 -10.24
N LEU A 316 7.62 25.03 -9.62
CA LEU A 316 7.00 23.72 -9.63
C LEU A 316 6.44 23.44 -8.23
N ILE A 317 5.17 23.06 -8.16
CA ILE A 317 4.48 22.70 -6.92
C ILE A 317 3.92 21.30 -7.11
N VAL A 318 4.33 20.36 -6.28
CA VAL A 318 3.79 19.00 -6.22
C VAL A 318 3.10 18.87 -4.86
N ASP A 319 1.79 18.69 -4.84
CA ASP A 319 0.98 18.79 -3.64
C ASP A 319 0.05 17.59 -3.48
N ARG A 320 0.29 16.81 -2.40
CA ARG A 320 -0.49 15.63 -2.06
C ARG A 320 -1.95 15.96 -1.72
N GLU A 321 -2.20 17.03 -0.96
CA GLU A 321 -3.55 17.32 -0.44
C GLU A 321 -4.52 17.66 -1.57
N SER A 322 -4.03 18.40 -2.56
CA SER A 322 -4.83 18.78 -3.73
C SER A 322 -4.75 17.76 -4.88
N GLU A 323 -3.95 16.70 -4.73
CA GLU A 323 -3.58 15.74 -5.77
C GLU A 323 -3.18 16.45 -7.06
N SER A 324 -2.28 17.44 -6.95
CA SER A 324 -1.93 18.28 -8.10
C SER A 324 -0.46 18.62 -8.27
N ILE A 325 -0.07 18.79 -9.54
CA ILE A 325 1.20 19.35 -9.97
C ILE A 325 0.92 20.67 -10.68
N GLU A 326 1.49 21.76 -10.18
CA GLU A 326 1.42 23.09 -10.81
C GLU A 326 2.81 23.50 -11.30
N HIS A 327 2.89 23.90 -12.56
CA HIS A 327 4.10 24.45 -13.16
C HIS A 327 3.80 25.85 -13.70
N ILE A 328 4.44 26.85 -13.11
CA ILE A 328 4.24 28.28 -13.38
C ILE A 328 5.55 28.87 -13.90
N GLN A 329 5.51 29.52 -15.05
CA GLN A 329 6.65 30.21 -15.66
C GLN A 329 6.33 31.70 -15.80
N ASN A 330 7.23 32.57 -15.36
CA ASN A 330 7.16 34.01 -15.58
C ASN A 330 8.30 34.44 -16.51
N ILE A 331 7.93 35.04 -17.64
CA ILE A 331 8.85 35.41 -18.72
C ILE A 331 8.85 36.93 -18.86
N GLY A 332 9.77 37.62 -18.18
CA GLY A 332 9.80 39.08 -18.16
C GLY A 332 8.52 39.68 -17.56
N THR A 333 8.19 40.91 -17.95
CA THR A 333 7.04 41.63 -17.38
C THR A 333 5.74 41.30 -18.11
N GLY A 334 4.75 40.78 -17.37
CA GLY A 334 3.38 40.60 -17.86
C GLY A 334 3.11 39.31 -18.63
N CYS A 335 4.06 38.38 -18.71
CA CYS A 335 3.86 37.05 -19.28
C CYS A 335 3.98 35.98 -18.19
N THR A 336 2.87 35.34 -17.86
CA THR A 336 2.79 34.21 -16.94
C THR A 336 2.11 33.05 -17.65
N ILE A 337 2.75 31.89 -17.63
CA ILE A 337 2.23 30.64 -18.17
C ILE A 337 2.04 29.70 -16.98
N SER A 338 0.83 29.20 -16.77
CA SER A 338 0.53 28.22 -15.73
C SER A 338 -0.05 26.95 -16.33
N ARG A 339 0.38 25.80 -15.79
CA ARG A 339 -0.16 24.48 -16.10
C ARG A 339 -0.47 23.79 -14.78
N LYS A 340 -1.65 23.19 -14.67
CA LYS A 340 -2.09 22.45 -13.48
C LYS A 340 -2.58 21.08 -13.91
N TYR A 341 -2.00 20.05 -13.33
CA TYR A 341 -2.40 18.65 -13.48
C TYR A 341 -3.04 18.24 -12.17
N GLN A 342 -4.27 17.77 -12.20
CA GLN A 342 -4.95 17.25 -11.01
C GLN A 342 -5.34 15.81 -11.28
N VAL A 343 -4.71 14.88 -10.57
CA VAL A 343 -4.79 13.44 -10.83
C VAL A 343 -4.92 12.75 -9.49
N GLU A 344 -6.15 12.36 -9.17
CA GLU A 344 -6.48 11.61 -7.95
C GLU A 344 -5.64 10.33 -7.85
N GLU A 345 -5.07 10.08 -6.66
CA GLU A 345 -4.14 8.98 -6.32
C GLU A 345 -2.81 8.96 -7.09
N GLY A 346 -2.70 9.69 -8.21
CA GLY A 346 -1.50 9.74 -9.03
C GLY A 346 -0.38 10.60 -8.43
N VAL A 347 -0.72 11.72 -7.76
CA VAL A 347 0.30 12.60 -7.18
C VAL A 347 0.78 12.07 -5.83
N SER A 348 -0.12 11.52 -5.01
CA SER A 348 0.28 10.83 -3.77
C SER A 348 1.21 9.65 -4.06
N SER A 349 0.86 8.81 -5.05
CA SER A 349 1.70 7.68 -5.46
C SER A 349 3.08 8.13 -5.94
N LEU A 350 3.16 9.18 -6.77
CA LEU A 350 4.42 9.78 -7.19
C LEU A 350 5.30 10.26 -6.02
N LEU A 351 4.68 10.79 -4.96
CA LEU A 351 5.39 11.23 -3.76
C LEU A 351 5.78 10.07 -2.83
N ASP A 352 5.03 8.96 -2.85
CA ASP A 352 5.31 7.75 -2.06
C ASP A 352 6.49 6.95 -2.62
N ASP A 353 6.79 7.10 -3.91
CA ASP A 353 7.96 6.46 -4.57
C ASP A 353 9.31 7.11 -4.20
N LEU A 354 9.30 8.30 -3.58
CA LEU A 354 10.51 9.02 -3.20
C LEU A 354 11.10 8.47 -1.88
N ASP A 355 12.43 8.31 -1.82
CA ASP A 355 13.11 7.93 -0.59
C ASP A 355 13.17 9.10 0.41
N VAL A 356 12.14 9.17 1.26
CA VAL A 356 11.95 10.23 2.27
C VAL A 356 13.09 10.33 3.29
N ASP A 357 13.89 9.27 3.46
CA ASP A 357 14.98 9.25 4.43
C ASP A 357 16.28 9.85 3.90
N SER A 358 16.47 9.87 2.58
CA SER A 358 17.68 10.41 1.95
C SER A 358 17.44 11.50 0.89
N LEU A 359 16.19 11.92 0.70
CA LEU A 359 15.77 12.90 -0.31
C LEU A 359 16.55 14.23 -0.19
N PHE A 360 17.24 14.58 -1.28
CA PHE A 360 18.01 15.79 -1.50
C PHE A 360 19.14 16.06 -0.48
N GLU A 361 19.63 15.06 0.24
CA GLU A 361 20.66 15.26 1.28
C GLU A 361 22.06 15.58 0.71
N ASN A 362 22.36 15.07 -0.50
CA ASN A 362 23.72 15.07 -1.05
C ASN A 362 23.85 16.04 -2.22
N ILE A 363 24.66 17.09 -2.04
CA ILE A 363 25.00 18.09 -3.06
C ILE A 363 26.53 18.14 -3.17
N GLU A 364 27.08 17.92 -4.37
CA GLU A 364 28.53 17.94 -4.61
C GLU A 364 29.13 19.32 -4.31
N GLY A 365 28.41 20.37 -4.67
CA GLY A 365 28.79 21.76 -4.48
C GLY A 365 29.77 22.28 -5.54
N THR A 366 29.92 23.59 -5.56
CA THR A 366 30.78 24.28 -6.53
C THR A 366 32.25 24.23 -6.08
N PRO A 367 33.18 23.71 -6.91
CA PRO A 367 34.61 23.75 -6.60
C PRO A 367 35.15 25.20 -6.60
N PRO A 368 36.27 25.48 -5.91
CA PRO A 368 36.76 26.83 -5.68
C PRO A 368 37.33 27.54 -6.92
N ASP A 369 37.61 26.80 -8.00
CA ASP A 369 38.22 27.29 -9.24
C ASP A 369 37.21 27.49 -10.39
N VAL A 370 35.91 27.54 -10.06
CA VAL A 370 34.84 27.79 -11.05
C VAL A 370 34.90 29.21 -11.60
N LEU A 371 34.71 29.32 -12.92
CA LEU A 371 34.62 30.60 -13.61
C LEU A 371 33.15 31.00 -13.74
N ASP A 372 32.73 31.99 -12.94
CA ASP A 372 31.37 32.52 -13.00
C ASP A 372 31.13 33.31 -14.28
N ASN A 373 29.93 33.17 -14.84
CA ASN A 373 29.44 34.04 -15.90
C ASN A 373 28.84 35.32 -15.27
N PRO A 374 29.48 36.50 -15.40
CA PRO A 374 29.00 37.72 -14.76
C PRO A 374 27.66 38.25 -15.34
N ASN A 375 27.22 37.68 -16.47
CA ASN A 375 26.02 38.06 -17.19
C ASN A 375 24.86 37.08 -17.01
N GLU A 376 25.03 35.97 -16.29
CA GLU A 376 23.93 35.03 -16.04
C GLU A 376 24.06 34.40 -14.64
N THR A 377 22.98 34.44 -13.87
CA THR A 377 22.82 33.62 -12.67
C THR A 377 21.62 32.70 -12.82
N LYS A 378 21.72 31.50 -12.25
CA LYS A 378 20.65 30.50 -12.22
C LYS A 378 20.65 29.91 -10.82
N ASP A 379 19.63 30.24 -10.06
CA ASP A 379 19.52 29.87 -8.65
C ASP A 379 18.22 29.11 -8.43
N TYR A 380 18.20 28.27 -7.40
CA TYR A 380 16.98 27.57 -7.02
C TYR A 380 16.77 27.54 -5.50
N THR A 381 15.53 27.29 -5.10
CA THR A 381 15.15 26.90 -3.75
C THR A 381 14.20 25.71 -3.84
N ILE A 382 14.55 24.58 -3.22
CA ILE A 382 13.66 23.43 -3.05
C ILE A 382 13.16 23.46 -1.60
N THR A 383 11.84 23.37 -1.43
CA THR A 383 11.19 23.28 -0.12
C THR A 383 10.37 22.00 -0.07
N VAL A 384 10.67 21.11 0.88
CA VAL A 384 9.92 19.88 1.10
C VAL A 384 9.21 19.94 2.45
N ASN A 385 7.90 19.76 2.42
CA ASN A 385 7.06 19.64 3.61
C ASN A 385 6.72 18.17 3.81
N PHE A 386 7.19 17.61 4.92
CA PHE A 386 6.85 16.26 5.34
C PHE A 386 5.64 16.25 6.27
N LYS A 387 5.11 15.06 6.55
CA LYS A 387 4.04 14.86 7.52
C LYS A 387 4.56 14.94 8.95
N LYS A 388 5.68 14.27 9.27
CA LYS A 388 6.23 14.19 10.64
C LYS A 388 7.53 15.01 10.79
N LYS A 389 8.43 14.94 9.81
CA LYS A 389 9.75 15.59 9.84
C LYS A 389 9.63 17.12 9.69
N PRO A 390 10.59 17.89 10.24
CA PRO A 390 10.68 19.32 9.96
C PRO A 390 10.82 19.61 8.46
N GLN A 391 10.36 20.78 8.03
CA GLN A 391 10.54 21.25 6.66
C GLN A 391 12.01 21.28 6.26
N LEU A 392 12.31 20.73 5.08
CA LEU A 392 13.62 20.82 4.44
C LEU A 392 13.62 21.98 3.44
N VAL A 393 14.63 22.85 3.53
CA VAL A 393 14.83 23.97 2.60
C VAL A 393 16.26 23.93 2.07
N ILE A 394 16.40 23.75 0.77
CA ILE A 394 17.68 23.66 0.07
C ILE A 394 17.78 24.83 -0.90
N LYS A 395 18.96 25.42 -1.00
CA LYS A 395 19.26 26.50 -1.93
C LYS A 395 20.60 26.26 -2.59
N GLY A 396 20.71 26.57 -3.87
CA GLY A 396 21.95 26.40 -4.61
C GLY A 396 21.89 27.04 -5.99
N SER A 397 22.98 26.89 -6.72
CA SER A 397 23.04 27.22 -8.14
C SER A 397 22.44 26.08 -8.97
N PHE A 398 21.66 26.42 -9.98
CA PHE A 398 21.00 25.46 -10.85
C PHE A 398 21.95 24.98 -11.94
N ASP A 399 22.92 24.18 -11.53
CA ASP A 399 23.88 23.47 -12.35
C ASP A 399 24.12 22.06 -11.79
N LYS A 400 24.86 21.24 -12.54
CA LYS A 400 25.05 19.83 -12.21
C LYS A 400 25.57 19.60 -10.78
N ASN A 401 26.48 20.44 -10.30
CA ASN A 401 27.13 20.24 -9.02
C ASN A 401 26.42 21.01 -7.89
N GLY A 402 25.66 22.06 -8.23
CA GLY A 402 24.83 22.80 -7.28
C GLY A 402 23.49 22.13 -6.96
N LEU A 403 23.04 21.18 -7.78
CA LEU A 403 21.80 20.41 -7.57
C LEU A 403 22.04 19.16 -6.70
N PRO A 404 21.00 18.68 -5.99
CA PRO A 404 21.07 17.40 -5.30
C PRO A 404 21.28 16.22 -6.27
N ASN A 405 21.97 15.18 -5.81
CA ASN A 405 22.32 14.00 -6.63
C ASN A 405 21.11 13.28 -7.24
N ASP A 406 19.99 13.28 -6.53
CA ASP A 406 18.70 12.67 -6.84
C ASP A 406 17.77 13.60 -7.65
N TRP A 407 18.16 14.86 -7.87
CA TRP A 407 17.40 15.78 -8.72
C TRP A 407 17.08 15.24 -10.13
N PRO A 408 18.00 14.58 -10.86
CA PRO A 408 17.71 14.08 -12.20
C PRO A 408 16.59 13.02 -12.24
N GLU A 409 16.50 12.19 -11.20
CA GLU A 409 15.46 11.18 -11.05
C GLU A 409 14.11 11.86 -10.80
N PHE A 410 14.04 12.70 -9.75
CA PHE A 410 12.85 13.49 -9.43
C PHE A 410 12.33 14.31 -10.63
N ALA A 411 13.21 15.06 -11.30
CA ALA A 411 12.82 15.86 -12.46
C ALA A 411 12.37 15.00 -13.65
N GLY A 412 12.97 13.81 -13.80
CA GLY A 412 12.58 12.82 -14.80
C GLY A 412 11.17 12.28 -14.55
N ASP A 413 10.84 11.95 -13.31
CA ASP A 413 9.53 11.42 -12.95
C ASP A 413 8.42 12.46 -13.13
N ILE A 414 8.67 13.71 -12.70
CA ILE A 414 7.76 14.83 -12.94
C ILE A 414 7.57 15.07 -14.44
N PHE A 415 8.65 15.06 -15.22
CA PHE A 415 8.58 15.23 -16.66
C PHE A 415 7.75 14.13 -17.32
N ASN A 416 7.98 12.87 -16.96
CA ASN A 416 7.23 11.73 -17.49
C ASN A 416 5.76 11.81 -17.11
N PHE A 417 5.45 12.16 -15.87
CA PHE A 417 4.09 12.36 -15.38
C PHE A 417 3.35 13.43 -16.21
N MET A 418 3.94 14.61 -16.36
CA MET A 418 3.33 15.70 -17.14
C MET A 418 3.22 15.34 -18.63
N ARG A 419 4.23 14.66 -19.19
CA ARG A 419 4.26 14.25 -20.59
C ARG A 419 3.21 13.20 -20.92
N PHE A 420 2.92 12.28 -20.00
CA PHE A 420 1.89 11.26 -20.18
C PHE A 420 0.53 11.87 -20.53
N TYR A 421 0.15 12.97 -19.88
CA TYR A 421 -1.09 13.71 -20.16
C TYR A 421 -0.97 14.69 -21.33
N GLY A 422 0.25 15.16 -21.62
CA GLY A 422 0.55 15.95 -22.82
C GLY A 422 -0.22 17.27 -22.90
N LEU A 423 -0.61 17.65 -24.13
CA LEU A 423 -1.34 18.89 -24.45
C LEU A 423 -2.83 18.65 -24.76
N GLY A 424 -3.30 17.40 -24.68
CA GLY A 424 -4.64 16.98 -25.08
C GLY A 424 -4.87 16.98 -26.60
N GLU A 425 -6.06 16.55 -27.00
CA GLU A 425 -6.42 16.28 -28.40
C GLU A 425 -6.93 17.51 -29.17
N ILE A 426 -7.41 18.55 -28.49
CA ILE A 426 -8.13 19.67 -29.13
C ILE A 426 -7.24 20.47 -30.10
N LEU A 427 -5.93 20.49 -29.86
CA LEU A 427 -4.95 21.15 -30.71
C LEU A 427 -4.28 20.19 -31.68
N ASP A 428 -4.58 18.89 -31.61
CA ASP A 428 -3.99 17.87 -32.46
C ASP A 428 -4.74 17.82 -33.82
N PRO A 429 -4.10 18.23 -34.93
CA PRO A 429 -4.72 18.18 -36.25
C PRO A 429 -5.15 16.78 -36.65
N SER A 430 -4.46 15.74 -36.17
CA SER A 430 -4.81 14.35 -36.46
C SER A 430 -6.17 13.96 -35.87
N VAL A 431 -6.66 14.67 -34.83
CA VAL A 431 -7.96 14.43 -34.22
C VAL A 431 -9.05 15.27 -34.89
N TYR A 432 -8.92 16.61 -34.92
CA TYR A 432 -10.00 17.46 -35.42
C TYR A 432 -10.13 17.49 -36.95
N SER A 433 -9.09 17.09 -37.70
CA SER A 433 -9.16 17.00 -39.16
C SER A 433 -9.83 15.70 -39.63
N LYS A 434 -10.06 14.73 -38.74
CA LYS A 434 -10.79 13.49 -39.06
C LYS A 434 -12.24 13.83 -39.39
N ALA A 435 -12.62 13.66 -40.66
CA ALA A 435 -14.01 13.76 -41.06
C ALA A 435 -14.83 12.60 -40.48
N LYS A 436 -16.09 12.83 -40.14
CA LYS A 436 -17.02 11.73 -39.83
C LYS A 436 -17.49 11.09 -41.13
N ARG A 437 -17.28 9.78 -41.28
CA ARG A 437 -17.82 8.98 -42.37
C ARG A 437 -19.34 9.12 -42.45
N ARG A 438 -19.89 9.42 -43.63
CA ARG A 438 -21.33 9.43 -43.88
C ARG A 438 -21.83 8.05 -44.28
N ALA A 439 -23.12 7.81 -44.06
CA ALA A 439 -23.76 6.57 -44.51
C ALA A 439 -23.59 6.40 -46.03
N GLY A 440 -23.03 5.27 -46.45
CA GLY A 440 -22.77 4.95 -47.86
C GLY A 440 -21.40 5.40 -48.40
N GLU A 441 -20.56 6.04 -47.58
CA GLU A 441 -19.15 6.30 -47.93
C GLU A 441 -18.29 5.08 -47.57
N PHE A 442 -17.19 4.90 -48.29
CA PHE A 442 -16.15 3.90 -48.02
C PHE A 442 -14.93 4.59 -47.39
N MET A 443 -14.29 3.92 -46.43
CA MET A 443 -13.06 4.39 -45.79
C MET A 443 -11.86 3.97 -46.64
N PHE A 444 -11.17 4.95 -47.22
CA PHE A 444 -9.96 4.75 -47.99
C PHE A 444 -8.74 5.13 -47.16
N CYS A 445 -7.92 4.14 -46.83
CA CYS A 445 -6.64 4.29 -46.16
C CYS A 445 -5.53 4.41 -47.21
N SER A 446 -4.83 5.53 -47.22
CA SER A 446 -3.59 5.69 -47.98
C SER A 446 -2.44 5.11 -47.15
N VAL A 447 -1.73 4.13 -47.69
CA VAL A 447 -0.66 3.42 -46.99
C VAL A 447 0.67 3.57 -47.70
N GLU A 448 1.76 3.68 -46.95
CA GLU A 448 3.13 3.72 -47.46
C GLU A 448 3.91 2.46 -47.08
N PHE A 449 4.67 1.96 -48.05
CA PHE A 449 5.59 0.84 -47.84
C PHE A 449 6.94 1.40 -47.41
N THR A 450 7.60 0.73 -46.47
CA THR A 450 8.84 1.20 -45.81
C THR A 450 9.99 1.56 -46.77
N GLU A 451 9.96 1.08 -48.02
CA GLU A 451 10.97 1.33 -49.05
C GLU A 451 10.51 2.27 -50.19
N GLY A 452 9.28 2.82 -50.13
CA GLY A 452 8.68 3.58 -51.24
C GLY A 452 8.16 4.97 -50.84
N SER A 453 8.39 5.97 -51.68
CA SER A 453 7.86 7.34 -51.52
C SER A 453 6.46 7.55 -52.14
N LYS A 454 5.76 6.46 -52.46
CA LYS A 454 4.42 6.50 -53.06
C LYS A 454 3.43 5.79 -52.14
N SER A 455 2.35 6.49 -51.85
CA SER A 455 1.22 5.94 -51.12
C SER A 455 0.22 5.27 -52.06
N TYR A 456 -0.48 4.27 -51.54
CA TYR A 456 -1.50 3.50 -52.26
C TYR A 456 -2.78 3.43 -51.42
N TYR A 457 -3.93 3.51 -52.07
CA TYR A 457 -5.21 3.43 -51.39
C TYR A 457 -5.69 1.98 -51.23
N TYR A 458 -6.12 1.65 -50.01
CA TYR A 458 -6.83 0.43 -49.65
C TYR A 458 -8.15 0.78 -48.97
N ILE A 459 -9.15 -0.08 -49.08
CA ILE A 459 -10.41 0.09 -48.34
C ILE A 459 -10.31 -0.61 -46.99
N SER A 460 -10.80 0.04 -45.94
CA SER A 460 -11.00 -0.57 -44.63
C SER A 460 -12.49 -0.68 -44.32
N ASP A 461 -12.89 -1.81 -43.75
CA ASP A 461 -14.18 -1.97 -43.07
C ASP A 461 -14.05 -1.78 -41.55
N ASP A 462 -12.82 -1.67 -41.04
CA ASP A 462 -12.51 -1.34 -39.66
C ASP A 462 -12.36 0.19 -39.52
N ASP A 463 -13.42 0.84 -39.05
CA ASP A 463 -13.48 2.28 -38.79
C ASP A 463 -12.61 2.71 -37.58
N THR A 464 -11.97 1.78 -36.87
CA THR A 464 -11.08 2.08 -35.74
C THR A 464 -9.63 2.34 -36.17
N ILE A 465 -9.27 2.06 -37.44
CA ILE A 465 -7.90 2.28 -37.95
C ILE A 465 -7.59 3.78 -37.99
N GLU A 466 -6.42 4.15 -37.48
CA GLU A 466 -5.96 5.54 -37.42
C GLU A 466 -4.72 5.79 -38.29
N VAL A 467 -4.47 7.06 -38.62
CA VAL A 467 -3.20 7.45 -39.26
C VAL A 467 -2.06 7.16 -38.28
N GLY A 468 -1.01 6.49 -38.75
CA GLY A 468 0.09 5.95 -37.96
C GLY A 468 -0.06 4.47 -37.60
N ASP A 469 -1.25 3.87 -37.77
CA ASP A 469 -1.43 2.44 -37.52
C ASP A 469 -0.66 1.60 -38.55
N LEU A 470 -0.05 0.52 -38.08
CA LEU A 470 0.48 -0.53 -38.94
C LEU A 470 -0.64 -1.50 -39.30
N VAL A 471 -0.79 -1.77 -40.60
CA VAL A 471 -1.87 -2.58 -41.15
C VAL A 471 -1.32 -3.60 -42.14
N ILE A 472 -2.00 -4.73 -42.27
CA ILE A 472 -1.63 -5.80 -43.18
C ILE A 472 -2.46 -5.66 -44.46
N VAL A 473 -1.78 -5.61 -45.60
CA VAL A 473 -2.40 -5.44 -46.92
C VAL A 473 -1.90 -6.46 -47.94
N PRO A 474 -2.71 -6.86 -48.93
CA PRO A 474 -2.27 -7.69 -50.04
C PRO A 474 -1.49 -6.86 -51.09
N ALA A 475 -0.21 -7.17 -51.28
CA ALA A 475 0.70 -6.49 -52.18
C ALA A 475 1.10 -7.36 -53.40
N GLY A 476 1.57 -6.73 -54.47
CA GLY A 476 2.04 -7.44 -55.66
C GLY A 476 0.93 -8.10 -56.52
N LYS A 477 1.38 -8.80 -57.57
CA LYS A 477 0.52 -9.61 -58.48
C LYS A 477 0.27 -11.01 -57.95
N ASP A 478 1.12 -11.45 -57.04
CA ASP A 478 1.10 -12.72 -56.31
C ASP A 478 0.29 -12.65 -55.01
N GLU A 479 -0.25 -11.48 -54.67
CA GLU A 479 -1.10 -11.23 -53.50
C GLU A 479 -0.48 -11.66 -52.16
N HIS A 480 0.84 -11.51 -52.03
CA HIS A 480 1.51 -11.71 -50.74
C HIS A 480 1.12 -10.60 -49.76
N THR A 481 1.17 -10.89 -48.47
CA THR A 481 0.85 -9.92 -47.41
C THR A 481 2.05 -9.04 -47.08
N ALA A 482 1.81 -7.76 -46.83
CA ALA A 482 2.81 -6.81 -46.35
C ALA A 482 2.26 -5.97 -45.19
N THR A 483 3.09 -5.66 -44.21
CA THR A 483 2.79 -4.71 -43.14
C THR A 483 3.22 -3.31 -43.59
N VAL A 484 2.29 -2.36 -43.54
CA VAL A 484 2.45 -0.98 -44.05
C VAL A 484 1.85 0.01 -43.07
N GLU A 485 2.33 1.25 -43.09
CA GLU A 485 1.82 2.32 -42.23
C GLU A 485 0.73 3.11 -42.95
N VAL A 486 -0.37 3.41 -42.25
CA VAL A 486 -1.43 4.29 -42.73
C VAL A 486 -0.97 5.74 -42.62
N VAL A 487 -0.86 6.45 -43.74
CA VAL A 487 -0.39 7.84 -43.77
C VAL A 487 -1.51 8.86 -43.96
N ASN A 488 -2.68 8.44 -44.46
CA ASN A 488 -3.86 9.30 -44.60
C ASN A 488 -5.15 8.48 -44.62
N ILE A 489 -6.27 9.05 -44.19
CA ILE A 489 -7.60 8.44 -44.24
C ILE A 489 -8.58 9.43 -44.87
N GLU A 490 -9.33 8.96 -45.87
CA GLU A 490 -10.34 9.73 -46.57
C GLU A 490 -11.63 8.92 -46.74
N TYR A 491 -12.76 9.61 -46.85
CA TYR A 491 -14.07 8.98 -47.06
C TYR A 491 -14.63 9.40 -48.40
N PHE A 492 -15.02 8.43 -49.22
CA PHE A 492 -15.58 8.67 -50.54
C PHE A 492 -16.87 7.88 -50.74
N SER A 493 -17.89 8.50 -51.35
CA SER A 493 -19.01 7.75 -51.91
C SER A 493 -18.57 6.95 -53.13
N GLU A 494 -19.32 5.91 -53.51
CA GLU A 494 -19.02 5.07 -54.68
C GLU A 494 -18.77 5.90 -55.96
N GLU A 495 -19.59 6.94 -56.18
CA GLU A 495 -19.50 7.84 -57.35
C GLU A 495 -18.23 8.72 -57.36
N ASN A 496 -17.66 9.02 -56.19
CA ASN A 496 -16.54 9.95 -56.02
C ASN A 496 -15.23 9.24 -55.64
N ALA A 497 -15.23 7.92 -55.60
CA ALA A 497 -14.05 7.13 -55.23
C ALA A 497 -12.89 7.35 -56.22
N PRO A 498 -11.63 7.34 -55.76
CA PRO A 498 -10.46 7.55 -56.61
C PRO A 498 -10.30 6.47 -57.71
N PHE A 499 -10.93 5.31 -57.53
CA PHE A 499 -11.08 4.24 -58.51
C PHE A 499 -12.30 3.36 -58.15
N PRO A 500 -12.79 2.52 -59.08
CA PRO A 500 -13.94 1.66 -58.82
C PRO A 500 -13.72 0.78 -57.58
N ILE A 501 -14.71 0.77 -56.68
CA ILE A 501 -14.67 0.02 -55.40
C ILE A 501 -14.33 -1.45 -55.63
N GLU A 502 -14.90 -2.06 -56.67
CA GLU A 502 -14.67 -3.47 -57.05
C GLU A 502 -13.21 -3.80 -57.38
N LYS A 503 -12.39 -2.79 -57.70
CA LYS A 503 -10.96 -2.94 -58.02
C LYS A 503 -10.06 -2.57 -56.84
N ALA A 504 -10.64 -2.07 -55.76
CA ALA A 504 -9.92 -1.72 -54.56
C ALA A 504 -9.49 -2.97 -53.79
N LYS A 505 -8.25 -2.95 -53.30
CA LYS A 505 -7.80 -3.95 -52.34
C LYS A 505 -8.23 -3.53 -50.94
N HIS A 506 -8.53 -4.51 -50.08
CA HIS A 506 -8.94 -4.28 -48.71
C HIS A 506 -7.77 -4.49 -47.73
N ILE A 507 -7.76 -3.74 -46.63
CA ILE A 507 -6.96 -4.07 -45.47
C ILE A 507 -7.47 -5.38 -44.88
N ILE A 508 -6.57 -6.32 -44.61
CA ILE A 508 -6.93 -7.67 -44.14
C ILE A 508 -6.76 -7.85 -42.63
N GLY A 509 -6.08 -6.92 -41.95
CA GLY A 509 -5.92 -6.92 -40.49
C GLY A 509 -4.98 -5.82 -40.01
N ARG A 510 -4.86 -5.67 -38.69
CA ARG A 510 -3.85 -4.82 -38.04
C ARG A 510 -2.52 -5.57 -37.92
N GLY A 511 -1.41 -4.83 -38.06
CA GLY A 511 -0.04 -5.34 -38.09
C GLY A 511 0.61 -5.46 -36.72
#